data_AF-A0AA39NBN9-F1
#
_entry.id   AF-A0AA39NBN9-F1
#
_cell.length_a   1.000
_cell.length_b   1.000
_cell.length_c   1.000
_cell.angle_alpha   90.00
_cell.angle_beta   90.00
_cell.angle_gamma   90.00
#
_symmetry.space_group_name_H-M   'P 1'
#
loop_
_entity.id
_entity.type
_entity.pdbx_description
1 polymer ?
#
loop_
_entity_poly.entity_id
_entity_poly.type
_entity_poly.pdbx_seq_one_letter_code
_entity_poly.pdbx_strand_id
1 'polypeptide(L)'
;MLIPPSIPAPGPPDISNTSRPSRQRKPPRPKEVTTLSGSDKEQGPPAWIMDCKGLLGDCSFGDAWLNLVQKWHQLELDIWNSGSSVVGKLLSKSRPRVMTVWLDGPRSFEQGPSIAKPSQFADETVGWWNQLNPAWRRSTSGLPKADYSKSLMVLRKGGQHGLVTVIFALYWWRWFSTASDTVWSCMVDDVEKVIDSIICADSLSTSKGGQKRSNSDGDPDGNGKRIKV
;
A
#
# COMPACT_ATOMS: atom_id res chain seq x y z
N MET A 1 -8.81 75.00 -31.22
CA MET A 1 -9.21 73.62 -31.59
C MET A 1 -10.18 73.13 -30.52
N LEU A 2 -11.33 72.62 -30.96
CA LEU A 2 -12.53 72.33 -30.17
C LEU A 2 -12.38 71.04 -29.34
N ILE A 3 -12.80 71.09 -28.08
CA ILE A 3 -12.91 69.92 -27.17
C ILE A 3 -14.28 69.26 -27.43
N PRO A 4 -14.38 67.95 -27.71
CA PRO A 4 -15.65 67.27 -27.90
C PRO A 4 -16.34 66.96 -26.55
N PRO A 5 -17.69 66.83 -26.52
CA PRO A 5 -18.46 66.62 -25.30
C PRO A 5 -18.39 65.15 -24.82
N SER A 6 -18.31 64.97 -23.49
CA SER A 6 -18.37 63.67 -22.81
C SER A 6 -19.75 63.04 -22.90
N ILE A 7 -19.80 61.80 -23.38
CA ILE A 7 -20.98 60.93 -23.40
C ILE A 7 -21.06 60.16 -22.06
N PRO A 8 -22.21 60.12 -21.36
CA PRO A 8 -22.38 59.32 -20.16
C PRO A 8 -22.52 57.82 -20.49
N ALA A 9 -21.87 56.98 -19.69
CA ALA A 9 -21.86 55.52 -19.82
C ALA A 9 -23.22 54.90 -19.41
N PRO A 10 -23.67 53.82 -20.07
CA PRO A 10 -24.89 53.11 -19.70
C PRO A 10 -24.69 52.28 -18.43
N GLY A 11 -25.68 52.34 -17.53
CA GLY A 11 -25.71 51.57 -16.28
C GLY A 11 -25.83 50.05 -16.50
N PRO A 12 -25.48 49.25 -15.48
CA PRO A 12 -25.49 47.79 -15.58
C PRO A 12 -26.91 47.22 -15.63
N PRO A 13 -27.12 46.09 -16.34
CA PRO A 13 -28.43 45.46 -16.40
C PRO A 13 -28.80 44.77 -15.08
N ASP A 14 -30.08 44.94 -14.73
CA ASP A 14 -30.79 44.34 -13.61
C ASP A 14 -30.94 42.82 -13.82
N ILE A 15 -30.32 42.02 -12.94
CA ILE A 15 -30.36 40.55 -12.95
C ILE A 15 -31.47 40.05 -12.03
N SER A 16 -32.70 40.45 -12.35
CA SER A 16 -33.90 39.96 -11.70
C SER A 16 -34.45 38.74 -12.44
N ASN A 17 -34.61 37.62 -11.72
CA ASN A 17 -35.44 36.46 -12.07
C ASN A 17 -35.03 35.58 -13.26
N THR A 18 -34.25 34.54 -12.98
CA THR A 18 -34.37 33.26 -13.69
C THR A 18 -34.79 32.15 -12.72
N SER A 19 -36.05 31.72 -12.85
CA SER A 19 -36.55 30.51 -12.17
C SER A 19 -35.77 29.29 -12.68
N ARG A 20 -35.06 28.65 -11.76
CA ARG A 20 -34.25 27.45 -12.00
C ARG A 20 -35.19 26.25 -12.21
N PRO A 21 -35.14 25.54 -13.36
CA PRO A 21 -35.97 24.36 -13.55
C PRO A 21 -35.58 23.28 -12.54
N SER A 22 -36.57 22.73 -11.84
CA SER A 22 -36.39 21.64 -10.88
C SER A 22 -35.82 20.42 -11.59
N ARG A 23 -34.58 20.06 -11.25
CA ARG A 23 -33.89 18.87 -11.77
C ARG A 23 -34.57 17.62 -11.20
N GLN A 24 -35.46 16.99 -11.97
CA GLN A 24 -36.00 15.69 -11.59
C GLN A 24 -34.87 14.66 -11.54
N ARG A 25 -34.58 14.18 -10.33
CA ARG A 25 -33.65 13.07 -10.10
C ARG A 25 -34.36 11.76 -10.48
N LYS A 26 -33.97 11.15 -11.60
CA LYS A 26 -34.30 9.73 -11.86
C LYS A 26 -33.75 8.88 -10.71
N PRO A 27 -34.55 7.95 -10.14
CA PRO A 27 -34.07 7.05 -9.10
C PRO A 27 -32.91 6.20 -9.64
N PRO A 28 -31.83 6.00 -8.86
CA PRO A 28 -30.73 5.15 -9.27
C PRO A 28 -31.25 3.72 -9.45
N ARG A 29 -30.94 3.11 -10.60
CA ARG A 29 -31.23 1.70 -10.86
C ARG A 29 -30.59 0.85 -9.74
N PRO A 30 -31.27 -0.21 -9.26
CA PRO A 30 -30.67 -1.16 -8.32
C PRO A 30 -29.39 -1.71 -8.95
N LYS A 31 -28.24 -1.44 -8.33
CA LYS A 31 -27.00 -2.12 -8.70
C LYS A 31 -27.15 -3.53 -8.16
N GLU A 32 -27.24 -4.51 -9.05
CA GLU A 32 -27.09 -5.91 -8.69
C GLU A 32 -25.77 -6.05 -7.92
N VAL A 33 -25.89 -6.45 -6.66
CA VAL A 33 -24.75 -6.81 -5.83
C VAL A 33 -24.37 -8.21 -6.29
N THR A 34 -23.50 -8.29 -7.30
CA THR A 34 -22.83 -9.54 -7.65
C THR A 34 -21.90 -9.91 -6.50
N THR A 35 -22.40 -10.75 -5.60
CA THR A 35 -21.59 -11.47 -4.62
C THR A 35 -20.61 -12.36 -5.38
N LEU A 36 -19.37 -11.89 -5.55
CA LEU A 36 -18.21 -12.66 -6.00
C LEU A 36 -17.92 -13.75 -4.97
N SER A 37 -18.50 -14.92 -5.19
CA SER A 37 -18.32 -16.10 -4.35
C SER A 37 -17.26 -17.03 -4.97
N GLY A 38 -16.04 -17.00 -4.40
CA GLY A 38 -15.29 -18.22 -4.09
C GLY A 38 -14.44 -18.94 -5.15
N SER A 39 -14.33 -18.48 -6.40
CA SER A 39 -13.62 -19.22 -7.47
C SER A 39 -12.21 -18.72 -7.86
N ASP A 40 -11.71 -17.62 -7.29
CA ASP A 40 -10.44 -17.01 -7.73
C ASP A 40 -9.15 -17.74 -7.31
N LYS A 41 -9.23 -18.79 -6.46
CA LYS A 41 -8.02 -19.49 -5.97
C LYS A 41 -7.43 -20.52 -6.94
N GLU A 42 -8.17 -20.98 -7.94
CA GLU A 42 -7.67 -21.98 -8.91
C GLU A 42 -6.70 -21.38 -9.95
N GLN A 43 -6.67 -20.04 -10.12
CA GLN A 43 -5.88 -19.39 -11.18
C GLN A 43 -4.45 -19.00 -10.76
N GLY A 44 -3.96 -19.51 -9.63
CA GLY A 44 -2.64 -19.16 -9.09
C GLY A 44 -2.59 -17.71 -8.56
N PRO A 45 -1.39 -17.20 -8.20
CA PRO A 45 -1.24 -15.82 -7.77
C PRO A 45 -1.65 -14.82 -8.87
N PRO A 46 -2.19 -13.64 -8.53
CA PRO A 46 -2.51 -12.62 -9.51
C PRO A 46 -1.31 -12.25 -10.39
N ALA A 47 -1.51 -12.20 -11.71
CA ALA A 47 -0.45 -11.95 -12.70
C ALA A 47 0.40 -10.69 -12.40
N TRP A 48 -0.23 -9.63 -11.86
CA TRP A 48 0.46 -8.39 -11.54
C TRP A 48 1.66 -8.57 -10.57
N ILE A 49 1.65 -9.60 -9.72
CA ILE A 49 2.76 -9.89 -8.80
C ILE A 49 4.00 -10.30 -9.62
N MET A 50 3.80 -11.17 -10.61
CA MET A 50 4.86 -11.66 -11.49
C MET A 50 5.36 -10.56 -12.42
N ASP A 51 4.44 -9.78 -12.99
CA ASP A 51 4.78 -8.65 -13.86
C ASP A 51 5.64 -7.61 -13.11
N CYS A 52 5.24 -7.26 -11.88
CA CYS A 52 6.01 -6.36 -11.03
C CYS A 52 7.38 -6.93 -10.68
N LYS A 53 7.48 -8.23 -10.35
CA LYS A 53 8.77 -8.87 -10.07
C LYS A 53 9.69 -8.82 -11.30
N GLY A 54 9.16 -9.10 -12.48
CA GLY A 54 9.92 -9.04 -13.74
C GLY A 54 10.45 -7.64 -14.02
N LEU A 55 9.60 -6.62 -13.88
CA LEU A 55 10.00 -5.22 -14.08
C LEU A 55 11.02 -4.74 -13.03
N LEU A 56 10.78 -5.05 -11.75
CA LEU A 56 11.64 -4.61 -10.65
C LEU A 56 12.97 -5.38 -10.62
N GLY A 57 13.10 -6.50 -11.34
CA GLY A 57 14.27 -7.38 -11.36
C GLY A 57 15.49 -6.85 -12.11
N ASP A 58 15.72 -5.54 -12.12
CA ASP A 58 16.90 -4.93 -12.77
C ASP A 58 18.19 -5.23 -11.97
N CYS A 59 19.05 -6.08 -12.53
CA CYS A 59 20.30 -6.49 -11.88
C CYS A 59 21.34 -5.38 -11.80
N SER A 60 21.21 -4.30 -12.59
CA SER A 60 22.13 -3.16 -12.53
C SER A 60 22.06 -2.40 -11.20
N PHE A 61 20.99 -2.61 -10.43
CA PHE A 61 20.78 -1.99 -9.12
C PHE A 61 21.48 -2.74 -7.97
N GLY A 62 22.10 -3.88 -8.26
CA GLY A 62 22.92 -4.66 -7.32
C GLY A 62 22.16 -5.70 -6.49
N ASP A 63 22.90 -6.55 -5.79
CA ASP A 63 22.36 -7.72 -5.09
C ASP A 63 21.38 -7.37 -3.96
N ALA A 64 21.65 -6.29 -3.23
CA ALA A 64 20.75 -5.82 -2.16
C ALA A 64 19.35 -5.49 -2.71
N TRP A 65 19.29 -4.88 -3.91
CA TRP A 65 18.03 -4.60 -4.57
C TRP A 65 17.31 -5.86 -5.02
N LEU A 66 18.01 -6.80 -5.65
CA LEU A 66 17.41 -8.08 -6.08
C LEU A 66 16.88 -8.88 -4.90
N ASN A 67 17.60 -8.88 -3.77
CA ASN A 67 17.17 -9.51 -2.54
C ASN A 67 15.91 -8.84 -1.97
N LEU A 68 15.83 -7.51 -1.96
CA LEU A 68 14.62 -6.78 -1.59
C LEU A 68 13.41 -7.20 -2.47
N VAL A 69 13.58 -7.23 -3.79
CA VAL A 69 12.50 -7.61 -4.74
C VAL A 69 12.08 -9.06 -4.52
N GLN A 70 13.03 -9.97 -4.27
CA GLN A 70 12.74 -11.37 -3.97
C GLN A 70 11.95 -11.53 -2.66
N LYS A 71 12.35 -10.84 -1.59
CA LYS A 71 11.63 -10.87 -0.31
C LYS A 71 10.24 -10.26 -0.40
N TRP A 72 10.08 -9.16 -1.12
CA TRP A 72 8.76 -8.60 -1.39
C TRP A 72 7.86 -9.58 -2.14
N HIS A 73 8.38 -10.22 -3.18
CA HIS A 73 7.64 -11.23 -3.92
C HIS A 73 7.20 -12.39 -3.02
N GLN A 74 8.08 -12.88 -2.16
CA GLN A 74 7.74 -13.90 -1.16
C GLN A 74 6.62 -13.42 -0.23
N LEU A 75 6.72 -12.20 0.30
CA LEU A 75 5.70 -11.62 1.18
C LEU A 75 4.32 -11.56 0.50
N GLU A 76 4.23 -11.16 -0.76
CA GLU A 76 2.95 -11.10 -1.48
C GLU A 76 2.36 -12.51 -1.70
N LEU A 77 3.21 -13.50 -2.01
CA LEU A 77 2.77 -14.89 -2.11
C LEU A 77 2.26 -15.43 -0.77
N ASP A 78 2.94 -15.10 0.34
CA ASP A 78 2.51 -15.52 1.68
C ASP A 78 1.17 -14.87 2.06
N ILE A 79 1.00 -13.57 1.75
CA ILE A 79 -0.28 -12.86 1.94
C ILE A 79 -1.39 -13.55 1.12
N TRP A 80 -1.15 -13.84 -0.16
CA TRP A 80 -2.10 -14.52 -1.03
C TRP A 80 -2.47 -15.92 -0.51
N ASN A 81 -1.47 -16.74 -0.20
CA ASN A 81 -1.64 -18.12 0.23
C ASN A 81 -2.34 -18.23 1.59
N SER A 82 -2.11 -17.25 2.49
CA SER A 82 -2.77 -17.22 3.80
C SER A 82 -4.30 -17.04 3.71
N GLY A 83 -4.85 -16.70 2.54
CA GLY A 83 -6.27 -16.41 2.38
C GLY A 83 -6.73 -15.17 3.16
N SER A 84 -5.79 -14.42 3.75
CA SER A 84 -6.06 -13.13 4.36
C SER A 84 -6.58 -12.19 3.29
N SER A 85 -7.74 -11.56 3.51
CA SER A 85 -8.19 -10.45 2.67
C SER A 85 -7.04 -9.46 2.51
N VAL A 86 -6.75 -9.03 1.27
CA VAL A 86 -5.65 -8.10 0.94
C VAL A 86 -5.57 -7.05 2.03
N VAL A 87 -4.48 -7.09 2.79
CA VAL A 87 -4.40 -6.38 4.08
C VAL A 87 -4.30 -4.89 3.77
N GLY A 88 -5.43 -4.20 3.68
CA GLY A 88 -5.55 -2.74 3.55
C GLY A 88 -4.69 -2.07 2.45
N LYS A 89 -4.59 -0.75 2.54
CA LYS A 89 -3.70 0.09 1.72
C LYS A 89 -2.66 0.73 2.63
N LEU A 90 -1.45 0.98 2.14
CA LEU A 90 -0.52 1.85 2.86
C LEU A 90 -1.09 3.26 2.95
N LEU A 91 -0.71 3.97 4.02
CA LEU A 91 -1.11 5.35 4.21
C LEU A 91 -0.62 6.19 3.02
N SER A 92 -1.55 6.90 2.37
CA SER A 92 -1.22 7.80 1.26
C SER A 92 -0.74 9.17 1.72
N LYS A 93 -0.90 9.50 3.02
CA LYS A 93 -0.45 10.76 3.58
C LYS A 93 1.05 10.91 3.37
N SER A 94 1.45 12.04 2.79
CA SER A 94 2.84 12.39 2.49
C SER A 94 3.53 11.52 1.44
N ARG A 95 2.80 10.67 0.72
CA ARG A 95 3.32 10.00 -0.48
C ARG A 95 3.77 11.05 -1.50
N PRO A 96 4.92 10.88 -2.18
CA PRO A 96 5.32 11.76 -3.27
C PRO A 96 4.17 11.95 -4.27
N ARG A 97 3.88 13.20 -4.65
CA ARG A 97 2.72 13.50 -5.51
C ARG A 97 2.82 12.76 -6.84
N VAL A 98 4.04 12.64 -7.36
CA VAL A 98 4.36 11.91 -8.58
C VAL A 98 3.93 10.45 -8.50
N MET A 99 4.17 9.78 -7.36
CA MET A 99 3.71 8.40 -7.15
C MET A 99 2.20 8.30 -7.06
N THR A 100 1.53 9.29 -6.46
CA THR A 100 0.06 9.31 -6.40
C THR A 100 -0.53 9.39 -7.81
N VAL A 101 -0.06 10.33 -8.62
CA VAL A 101 -0.51 10.48 -10.02
C VAL A 101 -0.24 9.22 -10.84
N TRP A 102 0.93 8.61 -10.68
CA TRP A 102 1.30 7.39 -11.41
C TRP A 102 0.46 6.18 -11.00
N LEU A 103 0.20 5.99 -9.69
CA LEU A 103 -0.60 4.86 -9.18
C LEU A 103 -2.09 4.98 -9.51
N ASP A 104 -2.61 6.21 -9.58
CA ASP A 104 -4.02 6.50 -9.89
C ASP A 104 -4.30 6.61 -11.39
N GLY A 105 -3.25 6.74 -12.21
CA GLY A 105 -3.33 6.77 -13.66
C GLY A 105 -3.60 5.40 -14.29
N PRO A 106 -3.65 5.33 -15.64
CA PRO A 106 -3.59 4.05 -16.34
C PRO A 106 -2.24 3.41 -16.03
N ARG A 107 -2.23 2.46 -15.09
CA ARG A 107 -1.01 1.80 -14.62
C ARG A 107 -0.35 1.08 -15.78
N SER A 108 0.57 1.76 -16.42
CA SER A 108 1.56 1.16 -17.28
C SER A 108 2.83 1.06 -16.46
N PHE A 109 3.15 -0.17 -16.06
CA PHE A 109 4.41 -0.47 -15.39
C PHE A 109 5.61 -0.18 -16.32
N GLU A 110 5.39 -0.18 -17.64
CA GLU A 110 6.39 0.20 -18.65
C GLU A 110 6.62 1.71 -18.74
N GLN A 111 5.62 2.53 -18.42
CA GLN A 111 5.74 3.99 -18.44
C GLN A 111 5.92 4.52 -17.02
N GLY A 112 7.18 4.75 -16.67
CA GLY A 112 7.54 5.35 -15.40
C GLY A 112 6.97 6.77 -15.22
N PRO A 113 6.92 7.26 -13.96
CA PRO A 113 6.49 8.62 -13.68
C PRO A 113 7.45 9.66 -14.26
N SER A 114 6.90 10.81 -14.66
CA SER A 114 7.72 11.99 -14.97
C SER A 114 8.21 12.66 -13.69
N ILE A 115 9.51 12.51 -13.39
CA ILE A 115 10.16 13.09 -12.20
C ILE A 115 11.01 14.30 -12.63
N ALA A 116 10.46 15.51 -12.45
CA ALA A 116 11.15 16.75 -12.83
C ALA A 116 12.29 17.14 -11.87
N LYS A 117 12.22 16.72 -10.60
CA LYS A 117 13.16 17.09 -9.54
C LYS A 117 13.57 15.84 -8.74
N PRO A 118 14.60 15.10 -9.22
CA PRO A 118 15.01 13.84 -8.59
C PRO A 118 15.34 13.96 -7.09
N SER A 119 16.08 14.99 -6.67
CA SER A 119 16.44 15.19 -5.26
C SER A 119 15.22 15.42 -4.37
N GLN A 120 14.26 16.24 -4.83
CA GLN A 120 13.01 16.44 -4.09
C GLN A 120 12.19 15.15 -3.99
N PHE A 121 12.17 14.36 -5.07
CA PHE A 121 11.49 13.07 -5.08
C PHE A 121 12.11 12.07 -4.08
N ALA A 122 13.44 12.05 -3.98
CA ALA A 122 14.18 11.27 -2.99
C ALA A 122 13.80 11.68 -1.56
N ASP A 123 13.86 12.99 -1.25
CA ASP A 123 13.51 13.52 0.08
C ASP A 123 12.06 13.21 0.47
N GLU A 124 11.11 13.39 -0.46
CA GLU A 124 9.70 13.05 -0.27
C GLU A 124 9.51 11.54 -0.05
N THR A 125 10.26 10.70 -0.76
CA THR A 125 10.21 9.24 -0.63
C THR A 125 10.72 8.78 0.73
N VAL A 126 11.86 9.32 1.20
CA VAL A 126 12.38 9.06 2.54
C VAL A 126 11.41 9.54 3.62
N GLY A 127 10.89 10.76 3.48
CA GLY A 127 9.93 11.33 4.41
C GLY A 127 8.62 10.53 4.49
N TRP A 128 8.13 10.05 3.35
CA TRP A 128 6.96 9.17 3.28
C TRP A 128 7.21 7.84 3.98
N TRP A 129 8.34 7.19 3.70
CA TRP A 129 8.71 5.93 4.35
C TRP A 129 8.82 6.08 5.86
N ASN A 130 9.48 7.14 6.34
CA ASN A 130 9.54 7.46 7.76
C ASN A 130 8.13 7.64 8.37
N GLN A 131 7.18 8.28 7.68
CA GLN A 131 5.82 8.45 8.19
C GLN A 131 4.97 7.17 8.20
N LEU A 132 5.22 6.22 7.29
CA LEU A 132 4.54 4.93 7.29
C LEU A 132 4.88 4.10 8.54
N ASN A 133 6.08 4.31 9.07
CA ASN A 133 6.60 3.52 10.18
C ASN A 133 5.89 3.81 11.51
N PRO A 134 5.81 2.82 12.42
CA PRO A 134 5.24 3.01 13.74
C PRO A 134 5.94 4.13 14.52
N ALA A 135 5.21 4.84 15.38
CA ALA A 135 5.73 5.99 16.14
C ALA A 135 7.08 5.75 16.85
N TRP A 136 7.31 4.54 17.35
CA TRP A 136 8.56 4.17 18.03
C TRP A 136 9.76 4.06 17.08
N ARG A 137 9.53 3.75 15.80
CA ARG A 137 10.56 3.64 14.75
C ARG A 137 10.78 4.96 14.00
N ARG A 138 9.85 5.90 14.08
CA ARG A 138 9.97 7.18 13.39
C ARG A 138 11.13 8.02 13.93
N SER A 139 11.88 8.63 13.02
CA SER A 139 12.86 9.68 13.32
C SER A 139 12.26 11.07 13.13
N THR A 140 12.96 12.12 13.59
CA THR A 140 12.55 13.52 13.36
C THR A 140 12.72 13.94 11.90
N SER A 141 13.70 13.37 11.20
CA SER A 141 14.05 13.68 9.82
C SER A 141 14.82 12.52 9.19
N GLY A 142 14.69 12.34 7.87
CA GLY A 142 15.39 11.29 7.14
C GLY A 142 14.78 9.90 7.38
N LEU A 143 15.64 8.88 7.38
CA LEU A 143 15.23 7.48 7.49
C LEU A 143 14.68 7.14 8.88
N PRO A 144 13.81 6.11 8.99
CA PRO A 144 13.41 5.56 10.28
C PRO A 144 14.62 5.11 11.11
N LYS A 145 14.42 5.00 12.42
CA LYS A 145 15.38 4.34 13.31
C LYS A 145 15.50 2.88 12.91
N ALA A 146 16.73 2.35 12.87
CA ALA A 146 17.02 0.94 12.61
C ALA A 146 16.68 0.04 13.81
N ASP A 147 15.46 0.17 14.35
CA ASP A 147 14.90 -0.67 15.40
C ASP A 147 13.86 -1.61 14.76
N TYR A 148 14.08 -2.91 14.93
CA TYR A 148 13.23 -3.99 14.43
C TYR A 148 12.77 -4.92 15.58
N SER A 149 12.94 -4.48 16.83
CA SER A 149 12.66 -5.29 18.02
C SER A 149 11.17 -5.51 18.29
N LYS A 150 10.30 -4.71 17.66
CA LYS A 150 8.85 -4.73 17.84
C LYS A 150 8.16 -5.10 16.54
N SER A 151 6.91 -5.56 16.66
CA SER A 151 6.12 -6.00 15.50
C SER A 151 5.95 -4.89 14.46
N LEU A 152 6.26 -5.23 13.20
CA LEU A 152 6.07 -4.40 12.02
C LEU A 152 4.87 -4.85 11.17
N MET A 153 4.01 -5.71 11.71
CA MET A 153 2.82 -6.26 11.02
C MET A 153 1.82 -5.19 10.56
N VAL A 154 1.86 -4.00 11.14
CA VAL A 154 1.11 -2.83 10.66
C VAL A 154 1.51 -2.41 9.23
N LEU A 155 2.74 -2.72 8.81
CA LEU A 155 3.24 -2.48 7.45
C LEU A 155 2.99 -3.65 6.51
N ARG A 156 2.47 -4.79 7.00
CA ARG A 156 2.07 -5.94 6.19
C ARG A 156 0.83 -5.60 5.38
N LYS A 157 1.01 -4.78 4.34
CA LYS A 157 -0.02 -4.36 3.39
C LYS A 157 0.35 -4.93 2.03
N GLY A 158 -0.45 -5.88 1.55
CA GLY A 158 -0.26 -6.51 0.25
C GLY A 158 -1.02 -5.79 -0.85
N GLY A 159 -0.92 -6.32 -2.06
CA GLY A 159 -1.62 -5.79 -3.22
C GLY A 159 -0.95 -4.56 -3.83
N GLN A 160 -1.55 -4.05 -4.91
CA GLN A 160 -0.98 -2.99 -5.73
C GLN A 160 -0.86 -1.61 -5.04
N HIS A 161 -1.44 -1.44 -3.84
CA HIS A 161 -1.29 -0.24 -3.00
C HIS A 161 -0.54 -0.51 -1.69
N GLY A 162 0.08 -1.69 -1.60
CA GLY A 162 0.86 -2.17 -0.48
C GLY A 162 2.32 -1.74 -0.55
N LEU A 163 3.22 -2.53 0.05
CA LEU A 163 4.66 -2.26 0.09
C LEU A 163 5.30 -2.14 -1.30
N VAL A 164 4.73 -2.80 -2.31
CA VAL A 164 5.16 -2.64 -3.71
C VAL A 164 5.23 -1.18 -4.15
N THR A 165 4.38 -0.30 -3.61
CA THR A 165 4.37 1.13 -3.95
C THR A 165 5.61 1.88 -3.46
N VAL A 166 6.16 1.47 -2.31
CA VAL A 166 7.44 2.02 -1.79
C VAL A 166 8.60 1.50 -2.64
N ILE A 167 8.54 0.23 -3.04
CA ILE A 167 9.57 -0.40 -3.88
C ILE A 167 9.58 0.26 -5.26
N PHE A 168 8.44 0.57 -5.87
CA PHE A 168 8.40 1.36 -7.10
C PHE A 168 8.99 2.76 -6.92
N ALA A 169 8.72 3.43 -5.80
CA ALA A 169 9.34 4.74 -5.55
C ALA A 169 10.88 4.62 -5.52
N LEU A 170 11.42 3.56 -4.89
CA LEU A 170 12.86 3.29 -4.89
C LEU A 170 13.41 2.92 -6.28
N TYR A 171 12.66 2.14 -7.05
CA TYR A 171 13.01 1.77 -8.42
C TYR A 171 13.15 3.03 -9.30
N TRP A 172 12.15 3.91 -9.26
CA TRP A 172 12.19 5.14 -10.04
C TRP A 172 13.23 6.13 -9.52
N TRP A 173 13.44 6.22 -8.21
CA TRP A 173 14.54 7.02 -7.66
C TRP A 173 15.88 6.54 -8.22
N ARG A 174 16.14 5.22 -8.22
CA ARG A 174 17.42 4.66 -8.62
C ARG A 174 17.88 5.08 -10.02
N TRP A 175 16.94 5.20 -10.96
CA TRP A 175 17.20 5.65 -12.34
C TRP A 175 17.84 7.03 -12.45
N PHE A 176 17.64 7.90 -11.45
CA PHE A 176 18.19 9.26 -11.44
C PHE A 176 19.29 9.44 -10.39
N SER A 177 19.62 8.38 -9.63
CA SER A 177 20.66 8.39 -8.61
C SER A 177 22.02 8.02 -9.17
N THR A 178 23.07 8.53 -8.54
CA THR A 178 24.44 8.04 -8.78
C THR A 178 24.62 6.64 -8.19
N ALA A 179 25.63 5.90 -8.67
CA ALA A 179 25.96 4.59 -8.08
C ALA A 179 26.36 4.66 -6.60
N SER A 180 26.74 5.84 -6.11
CA SER A 180 27.18 6.11 -4.73
C SER A 180 26.10 6.74 -3.84
N ASP A 181 24.82 6.73 -4.25
CA ASP A 181 23.72 7.25 -3.45
C ASP A 181 23.50 6.39 -2.19
N THR A 182 24.15 6.79 -1.10
CA THR A 182 24.10 6.07 0.17
C THR A 182 22.72 6.08 0.81
N VAL A 183 21.93 7.14 0.57
CA VAL A 183 20.58 7.25 1.16
C VAL A 183 19.64 6.25 0.49
N TRP A 184 19.73 6.11 -0.83
CA TRP A 184 18.99 5.09 -1.56
C TRP A 184 19.34 3.68 -1.05
N SER A 185 20.63 3.36 -0.94
CA SER A 185 21.09 2.05 -0.43
C SER A 185 20.62 1.79 0.99
N CYS A 186 20.73 2.78 1.89
CA CYS A 186 20.21 2.65 3.25
C CYS A 186 18.69 2.46 3.29
N MET A 187 17.94 3.06 2.36
CA MET A 187 16.50 2.86 2.28
C MET A 187 16.14 1.47 1.74
N VAL A 188 16.88 0.95 0.75
CA VAL A 188 16.73 -0.43 0.26
C VAL A 188 16.92 -1.42 1.41
N ASP A 189 18.04 -1.29 2.14
CA ASP A 189 18.35 -2.12 3.31
C ASP A 189 17.26 -2.03 4.40
N ASP A 190 16.72 -0.84 4.63
CA ASP A 190 15.69 -0.61 5.64
C ASP A 190 14.38 -1.32 5.26
N VAL A 191 13.91 -1.13 4.02
CA VAL A 191 12.69 -1.78 3.52
C VAL A 191 12.87 -3.30 3.49
N GLU A 192 14.05 -3.79 3.11
CA GLU A 192 14.35 -5.22 3.12
C GLU A 192 14.21 -5.81 4.53
N LYS A 193 14.85 -5.19 5.52
CA LYS A 193 14.79 -5.65 6.93
C LYS A 193 13.37 -5.57 7.50
N VAL A 194 12.57 -4.59 7.08
CA VAL A 194 11.14 -4.53 7.44
C VAL A 194 10.38 -5.72 6.86
N ILE A 195 10.55 -6.02 5.58
CA ILE A 195 9.87 -7.16 4.94
C ILE A 195 10.31 -8.48 5.57
N ASP A 196 11.61 -8.65 5.81
CA ASP A 196 12.18 -9.81 6.47
C ASP A 196 11.58 -10.04 7.87
N SER A 197 11.48 -8.97 8.67
CA SER A 197 10.85 -8.99 9.98
C SER A 197 9.37 -9.41 9.92
N ILE A 198 8.64 -8.97 8.90
CA ILE A 198 7.23 -9.35 8.69
C ILE A 198 7.11 -10.84 8.34
N ILE A 199 7.91 -11.34 7.39
CA ILE A 199 7.92 -12.76 6.99
C ILE A 199 8.29 -13.65 8.19
N CYS A 200 9.32 -13.27 8.95
CA CYS A 200 9.74 -13.99 10.15
C CYS A 200 8.64 -14.02 11.23
N ALA A 201 7.89 -12.93 11.41
CA ALA A 201 6.78 -12.90 12.37
C ALA A 201 5.61 -13.81 11.96
N ASP A 202 5.29 -13.88 10.67
CA ASP A 202 4.22 -14.72 10.14
C ASP A 202 4.50 -16.22 10.35
N SER A 203 5.73 -16.66 10.09
CA SER A 203 6.13 -18.07 10.27
C SER A 203 6.01 -18.51 11.73
N LEU A 204 6.38 -17.64 12.68
CA LEU A 204 6.23 -17.88 14.12
C LEU A 204 4.77 -17.93 14.58
N SER A 205 3.88 -17.16 13.95
CA SER A 205 2.45 -17.15 14.29
C SER A 205 1.73 -18.44 13.86
N THR A 206 2.12 -19.00 12.72
CA THR A 206 1.51 -20.21 12.16
C THR A 206 1.87 -21.46 12.97
N SER A 207 3.08 -21.50 13.54
CA SER A 207 3.55 -22.64 14.36
C SER A 207 2.77 -22.83 15.67
N LYS A 208 2.22 -21.75 16.27
CA LYS A 208 1.55 -21.83 17.58
C LYS A 208 0.08 -22.28 17.54
N GLY A 209 -0.54 -22.34 16.35
CA GLY A 209 -1.97 -22.66 16.19
C GLY A 209 -2.34 -24.15 16.18
N GLY A 210 -1.35 -25.07 16.16
CA GLY A 210 -1.57 -26.50 15.87
C GLY A 210 -1.85 -27.42 17.05
N GLN A 211 -1.77 -26.95 18.31
CA GLN A 211 -1.89 -27.83 19.48
C GLN A 211 -3.36 -27.98 19.93
N LYS A 212 -4.17 -28.62 19.09
CA LYS A 212 -5.53 -29.06 19.44
C LYS A 212 -5.40 -30.21 20.45
N ARG A 213 -5.83 -29.95 21.69
CA ARG A 213 -5.97 -30.94 22.77
C ARG A 213 -6.79 -32.13 22.26
N SER A 214 -6.13 -33.26 22.07
CA SER A 214 -6.78 -34.57 22.00
C SER A 214 -7.21 -34.94 23.43
N ASN A 215 -8.45 -34.60 23.78
CA ASN A 215 -9.11 -35.26 24.91
C ASN A 215 -9.50 -36.65 24.39
N SER A 216 -8.72 -37.66 24.76
CA SER A 216 -9.12 -39.05 24.66
C SER A 216 -10.20 -39.30 25.71
N ASP A 217 -11.44 -39.45 25.24
CA ASP A 217 -12.52 -40.09 25.99
C ASP A 217 -12.11 -41.52 26.35
N GLY A 218 -11.98 -41.77 27.65
CA GLY A 218 -11.95 -43.09 28.25
C GLY A 218 -13.23 -43.29 29.03
N ASP A 219 -14.13 -44.08 28.45
CA ASP A 219 -15.42 -44.53 28.98
C ASP A 219 -15.23 -45.63 30.08
N PRO A 220 -16.26 -46.34 30.57
CA PRO A 220 -16.92 -46.14 31.85
C PRO A 220 -16.71 -47.34 32.81
N ASP A 221 -16.68 -47.11 34.13
CA ASP A 221 -17.35 -48.02 35.08
C ASP A 221 -17.29 -47.44 36.51
N GLY A 222 -18.37 -47.60 37.29
CA GLY A 222 -18.37 -47.04 38.65
C GLY A 222 -19.71 -47.04 39.38
N ASN A 223 -20.33 -48.22 39.48
CA ASN A 223 -21.40 -48.58 40.42
C ASN A 223 -21.24 -47.92 41.83
N GLY A 224 -22.27 -47.20 42.31
CA GLY A 224 -22.25 -46.54 43.63
C GLY A 224 -23.62 -46.18 44.18
N LYS A 225 -24.08 -46.97 45.15
CA LYS A 225 -25.35 -46.96 45.89
C LYS A 225 -25.73 -45.63 46.59
N ARG A 226 -27.04 -45.34 46.58
CA ARG A 226 -27.96 -45.02 47.71
C ARG A 226 -27.39 -44.25 48.91
N ILE A 227 -27.99 -43.10 49.24
CA ILE A 227 -28.68 -42.78 50.53
C ILE A 227 -29.47 -41.48 50.34
N LYS A 228 -30.75 -41.50 50.74
CA LYS A 228 -31.55 -40.30 51.03
C LYS A 228 -31.48 -40.05 52.53
N VAL A 229 -31.24 -38.81 52.93
CA VAL A 229 -31.65 -38.24 54.22
C VAL A 229 -32.51 -37.04 53.89
#